data_AF-A0A1R1MHG8-F1
#
_entry.id   AF-A0A1R1MHG8-F1
#
_cell.length_a   1.000
_cell.length_b   1.000
_cell.length_c   1.000
_cell.angle_alpha   90.00
_cell.angle_beta   90.00
_cell.angle_gamma   90.00
#
_symmetry.space_group_name_H-M   'P 1'
#
loop_
_entity.id
_entity.type
_entity.pdbx_description
1 polymer ?
#
loop_
_entity_poly.entity_id
_entity_poly.type
_entity_poly.pdbx_seq_one_letter_code
_entity_poly.pdbx_strand_id
1 'polypeptide(L)'
;MNKKSVNPMDLKLYLLQGNSIKTKLISALVLFAIIATTGCATNPVTGKQELSLVSEQWEITTGQQQYLPMRQSQGGDYVADPKVEAYVKEVGQRLAAVSDRKLPYEFNVLNNSVPNAWALPGGKISINRGLLTELKSEAELAAVLGHEIVHAAAKHGAQGMQRGLLLQGAVVGASIATQGEEYANLAQMGATLGAQLVNTKYGRDAERESDQYGMQYMSRAGYSPLGAVELQRTFVKMSEGKQQSWLEGMLSSHPASQERVENNIRMAAQLPGGGEVGKARYQQVMAHLNKTEAAYSAYDKAQKALNEGDKKTARSLVKKAISIEPKEGHFYSLLGDIEYGEKRYKSAHREYDRAIKLNEEFFYYHLRRGLVNQKLNNDTRAKMDLERSTQLLPTASAYNALGNLSRDSGDLAAAKAYFAKAAQNSDQAGKQAYASLVEIDLPENPENYLKLRNISDGLGRWLIEISNPTPKDVSSVIVQIEYPDKQGRMRSSKRRISGVLAAGSTQRLNTRILINPALVDRYGSSIADAKIVNN
;
A
#
# COMPACT_ATOMS: atom_id res chain seq x y z
N MET A 1 28.47 -32.23 70.37
CA MET A 1 27.03 -32.29 70.07
C MET A 1 26.44 -30.89 70.15
N ASN A 2 26.08 -30.26 69.03
CA ASN A 2 24.98 -29.29 69.01
C ASN A 2 24.58 -29.00 67.56
N LYS A 3 23.37 -29.47 67.20
CA LYS A 3 22.67 -29.14 65.96
C LYS A 3 22.01 -27.78 66.12
N LYS A 4 22.23 -26.86 65.19
CA LYS A 4 21.26 -25.80 64.85
C LYS A 4 20.90 -25.93 63.37
N SER A 5 19.62 -25.74 63.12
CA SER A 5 18.83 -26.05 61.93
C SER A 5 19.27 -25.35 60.64
N VAL A 6 19.43 -26.12 59.58
CA VAL A 6 19.42 -25.65 58.19
C VAL A 6 18.00 -25.85 57.63
N ASN A 7 17.45 -24.78 57.04
CA ASN A 7 16.10 -24.67 56.49
C ASN A 7 16.04 -25.30 55.08
N PRO A 8 15.03 -26.12 54.72
CA PRO A 8 14.95 -26.74 53.40
C PRO A 8 14.41 -25.74 52.36
N MET A 9 15.25 -24.80 51.92
CA MET A 9 14.94 -23.92 50.79
C MET A 9 16.15 -23.58 49.91
N ASP A 10 17.24 -24.35 50.00
CA ASP A 10 18.46 -24.19 49.19
C ASP A 10 18.53 -25.17 48.00
N LEU A 11 17.40 -25.43 47.32
CA LEU A 11 17.42 -26.22 46.09
C LEU A 11 16.46 -25.71 45.00
N LYS A 12 16.27 -24.39 44.91
CA LYS A 12 15.60 -23.74 43.78
C LYS A 12 16.25 -22.40 43.47
N LEU A 13 17.48 -22.37 42.95
CA LEU A 13 17.95 -21.26 42.11
C LEU A 13 19.29 -21.54 41.38
N TYR A 14 19.48 -22.73 40.80
CA TYR A 14 20.69 -23.02 40.00
C TYR A 14 20.38 -23.55 38.58
N LEU A 15 19.26 -23.12 37.99
CA LEU A 15 18.89 -23.50 36.60
C LEU A 15 18.35 -22.36 35.73
N LEU A 16 18.67 -21.09 36.02
CA LEU A 16 18.29 -19.96 35.15
C LEU A 16 19.40 -18.93 34.92
N GLN A 17 20.67 -19.36 34.92
CA GLN A 17 21.77 -18.55 34.39
C GLN A 17 22.70 -19.43 33.56
N GLY A 18 22.30 -19.61 32.31
CA GLY A 18 23.04 -20.36 31.31
C GLY A 18 22.36 -20.23 29.96
N ASN A 19 22.06 -19.00 29.54
CA ASN A 19 21.48 -18.74 28.23
C ASN A 19 22.58 -18.82 27.16
N SER A 20 23.14 -20.04 27.01
CA SER A 20 24.18 -20.33 26.03
C SER A 20 23.60 -20.12 24.64
N ILE A 21 24.44 -19.67 23.70
CA ILE A 21 24.11 -19.58 22.28
C ILE A 21 23.47 -20.88 21.77
N LYS A 22 23.86 -22.04 22.34
CA LYS A 22 23.29 -23.36 22.03
C LYS A 22 21.82 -23.49 22.42
N THR A 23 21.38 -22.94 23.56
CA THR A 23 19.98 -23.03 24.01
C THR A 23 19.05 -22.19 23.13
N LYS A 24 19.52 -21.02 22.68
CA LYS A 24 18.82 -20.20 21.67
C LYS A 24 18.80 -20.85 20.28
N LEU A 25 19.90 -21.47 19.87
CA LEU A 25 19.98 -22.23 18.60
C LEU A 25 19.05 -23.45 18.60
N ILE A 26 19.01 -24.20 19.70
CA ILE A 26 18.11 -25.37 19.83
C ILE A 26 16.65 -24.90 19.81
N SER A 27 16.31 -23.81 20.50
CA SER A 27 14.96 -23.25 20.48
C SER A 27 14.57 -22.75 19.07
N ALA A 28 15.49 -22.12 18.35
CA ALA A 28 15.28 -21.70 16.96
C ALA A 28 15.17 -22.90 15.99
N LEU A 29 15.97 -23.96 16.19
CA LEU A 29 15.91 -25.20 15.41
C LEU A 29 14.62 -25.97 15.67
N VAL A 30 14.14 -26.00 16.92
CA VAL A 30 12.86 -26.62 17.29
C VAL A 30 11.69 -25.82 16.71
N LEU A 31 11.72 -24.48 16.80
CA LEU A 31 10.72 -23.63 16.17
C LEU A 31 10.73 -23.79 14.64
N PHE A 32 11.91 -23.86 14.02
CA PHE A 32 12.07 -24.12 12.60
C PHE A 32 11.56 -25.51 12.19
N ALA A 33 11.81 -26.54 12.99
CA ALA A 33 11.33 -27.90 12.75
C ALA A 33 9.79 -28.01 12.92
N ILE A 34 9.19 -27.26 13.85
CA ILE A 34 7.73 -27.18 14.03
C ILE A 34 7.08 -26.45 12.84
N ILE A 35 7.65 -25.32 12.39
CA ILE A 35 7.19 -24.60 11.19
C ILE A 35 7.33 -25.47 9.94
N ALA A 36 8.43 -26.21 9.81
CA ALA A 36 8.69 -27.08 8.66
C ALA A 36 7.75 -28.29 8.56
N THR A 37 7.17 -28.75 9.67
CA THR A 37 6.29 -29.93 9.71
C THR A 37 4.79 -29.59 9.68
N THR A 38 4.41 -28.37 10.04
CA THR A 38 3.00 -27.90 10.07
C THR A 38 2.69 -26.82 9.03
N GLY A 39 3.70 -26.28 8.34
CA GLY A 39 3.56 -25.19 7.40
C GLY A 39 3.29 -25.60 5.95
N CYS A 40 3.21 -26.89 5.60
CA CYS A 40 2.92 -27.33 4.23
C CYS A 40 1.43 -27.63 4.06
N ALA A 41 0.83 -27.13 2.98
CA ALA A 41 -0.54 -27.43 2.59
C ALA A 41 -0.62 -27.78 1.10
N THR A 42 -1.63 -28.58 0.74
CA THR A 42 -1.92 -28.89 -0.66
C THR A 42 -2.55 -27.69 -1.35
N ASN A 43 -1.99 -27.29 -2.49
CA ASN A 43 -2.56 -26.27 -3.36
C ASN A 43 -3.87 -26.81 -3.99
N PRO A 44 -5.00 -26.12 -3.84
CA PRO A 44 -6.30 -26.63 -4.28
C PRO A 44 -6.44 -26.72 -5.80
N VAL A 45 -5.62 -25.99 -6.56
CA VAL A 45 -5.63 -26.01 -8.03
C VAL A 45 -4.58 -26.98 -8.56
N THR A 46 -3.34 -26.87 -8.08
CA THR A 46 -2.21 -27.62 -8.66
C THR A 46 -2.00 -29.00 -8.04
N GLY A 47 -2.57 -29.25 -6.85
CA GLY A 47 -2.36 -30.48 -6.07
C GLY A 47 -0.97 -30.60 -5.44
N LYS A 48 -0.08 -29.61 -5.63
CA LYS A 48 1.29 -29.63 -5.09
C LYS A 48 1.31 -29.33 -3.59
N GLN A 49 2.28 -29.90 -2.87
CA GLN A 49 2.56 -29.55 -1.48
C GLN A 49 3.43 -28.30 -1.43
N GLU A 50 2.93 -27.24 -0.81
CA GLU A 50 3.56 -25.92 -0.79
C GLU A 50 3.53 -25.31 0.61
N LEU A 51 4.52 -24.49 0.94
CA LEU A 51 4.54 -23.77 2.21
C LEU A 51 3.36 -22.77 2.25
N SER A 52 2.48 -22.93 3.22
CA SER A 52 1.28 -22.11 3.50
C SER A 52 1.31 -21.65 4.95
N LEU A 53 1.94 -20.50 5.19
CA LEU A 53 1.99 -19.82 6.48
C LEU A 53 0.77 -18.91 6.70
N VAL A 54 0.12 -18.46 5.63
CA VAL A 54 -1.08 -17.63 5.69
C VAL A 54 -2.35 -18.49 5.58
N SER A 55 -3.38 -18.15 6.36
CA SER A 55 -4.67 -18.85 6.34
C SER A 55 -5.59 -18.31 5.25
N GLU A 56 -6.58 -19.09 4.82
CA GLU A 56 -7.58 -18.62 3.85
C GLU A 56 -8.38 -17.41 4.38
N GLN A 57 -8.74 -17.41 5.66
CA GLN A 57 -9.43 -16.26 6.27
C GLN A 57 -8.56 -15.00 6.21
N TRP A 58 -7.25 -15.14 6.41
CA TRP A 58 -6.31 -14.03 6.24
C TRP A 58 -6.31 -13.52 4.79
N GLU A 59 -6.30 -14.42 3.80
CA GLU A 59 -6.34 -14.05 2.38
C GLU A 59 -7.63 -13.29 2.05
N ILE A 60 -8.78 -13.77 2.53
CA ILE A 60 -10.09 -13.13 2.33
C ILE A 60 -10.14 -11.75 2.96
N THR A 61 -9.78 -11.64 4.24
CA THR A 61 -9.80 -10.36 4.97
C THR A 61 -8.84 -9.34 4.34
N THR A 62 -7.62 -9.77 4.01
CA THR A 62 -6.62 -8.90 3.38
C THR A 62 -7.07 -8.44 2.01
N GLY A 63 -7.58 -9.36 1.18
CA GLY A 63 -8.15 -9.04 -0.12
C GLY A 63 -9.28 -8.01 -0.03
N GLN A 64 -10.25 -8.24 0.86
CA GLN A 64 -11.38 -7.33 1.10
C GLN A 64 -10.92 -5.93 1.54
N GLN A 65 -9.97 -5.84 2.48
CA GLN A 65 -9.46 -4.56 2.97
C GLN A 65 -8.71 -3.78 1.89
N GLN A 66 -7.96 -4.47 1.02
CA GLN A 66 -7.11 -3.83 0.02
C GLN A 66 -7.80 -3.55 -1.30
N TYR A 67 -8.94 -4.19 -1.56
CA TYR A 67 -9.58 -4.08 -2.86
C TYR A 67 -10.02 -2.66 -3.18
N LEU A 68 -10.76 -1.99 -2.29
CA LEU A 68 -11.20 -0.62 -2.53
C LEU A 68 -10.01 0.34 -2.72
N PRO A 69 -9.04 0.47 -1.80
CA PRO A 69 -7.89 1.34 -2.00
C PRO A 69 -7.14 1.08 -3.32
N MET A 70 -7.02 -0.19 -3.73
CA MET A 70 -6.34 -0.54 -4.97
C MET A 70 -7.12 -0.09 -6.21
N ARG A 71 -8.43 -0.32 -6.24
CA ARG A 71 -9.30 0.20 -7.30
C ARG A 71 -9.18 1.72 -7.38
N GLN A 72 -9.22 2.42 -6.25
CA GLN A 72 -9.04 3.87 -6.17
C GLN A 72 -7.69 4.34 -6.74
N SER A 73 -6.58 3.67 -6.40
CA SER A 73 -5.25 4.05 -6.91
C SER A 73 -5.08 3.85 -8.43
N GLN A 74 -5.95 3.07 -9.05
CA GLN A 74 -5.92 2.75 -10.49
C GLN A 74 -6.99 3.46 -11.31
N GLY A 75 -7.54 4.56 -10.78
CA GLY A 75 -8.57 5.35 -11.48
C GLY A 75 -9.99 5.07 -11.03
N GLY A 76 -10.20 4.22 -10.03
CA GLY A 76 -11.53 3.91 -9.51
C GLY A 76 -12.40 3.13 -10.50
N ASP A 77 -13.67 3.01 -10.14
CA ASP A 77 -14.62 2.19 -10.90
C ASP A 77 -15.10 2.88 -12.18
N TYR A 78 -15.25 2.10 -13.24
CA TYR A 78 -15.85 2.54 -14.49
C TYR A 78 -17.38 2.50 -14.39
N VAL A 79 -17.99 3.68 -14.20
CA VAL A 79 -19.45 3.81 -14.00
C VAL A 79 -20.19 4.44 -15.18
N ALA A 80 -19.48 4.91 -16.21
CA ALA A 80 -20.11 5.59 -17.36
C ALA A 80 -21.02 4.64 -18.17
N ASP A 81 -20.69 3.35 -18.21
CA ASP A 81 -21.54 2.30 -18.77
C ASP A 81 -21.66 1.09 -17.83
N PRO A 82 -22.70 1.07 -16.97
CA PRO A 82 -22.95 -0.03 -16.05
C PRO A 82 -23.18 -1.39 -16.72
N LYS A 83 -23.48 -1.44 -18.03
CA LYS A 83 -23.68 -2.70 -18.76
C LYS A 83 -22.35 -3.45 -18.93
N VAL A 84 -21.25 -2.73 -19.12
CA VAL A 84 -19.91 -3.31 -19.24
C VAL A 84 -19.51 -3.98 -17.92
N GLU A 85 -19.72 -3.29 -16.79
CA GLU A 85 -19.47 -3.83 -15.45
C GLU A 85 -20.30 -5.10 -15.17
N ALA A 86 -21.61 -5.04 -15.46
CA ALA A 86 -22.51 -6.19 -15.26
C ALA A 86 -22.08 -7.39 -16.11
N TYR A 87 -21.70 -7.16 -17.36
CA TYR A 87 -21.24 -8.20 -18.28
C TYR A 87 -19.92 -8.84 -17.82
N VAL A 88 -18.92 -8.05 -17.39
CA VAL A 88 -17.67 -8.58 -16.85
C VAL A 88 -17.92 -9.41 -15.60
N LYS A 89 -18.80 -8.94 -14.70
CA LYS A 89 -19.22 -9.71 -13.52
C LYS A 89 -19.87 -11.03 -13.91
N GLU A 90 -20.74 -11.04 -14.91
CA GLU A 90 -21.41 -12.25 -15.37
C GLU A 90 -20.41 -13.30 -15.89
N VAL A 91 -19.50 -12.90 -16.78
CA VAL A 91 -18.46 -13.79 -17.33
C VAL A 91 -17.54 -14.29 -16.22
N GLY A 92 -17.10 -13.40 -15.32
CA GLY A 92 -16.24 -13.74 -14.19
C GLY A 92 -16.90 -14.73 -13.22
N GLN A 93 -18.17 -14.51 -12.86
CA GLN A 93 -18.89 -15.40 -11.96
C GLN A 93 -19.16 -16.78 -12.60
N ARG A 94 -19.42 -16.84 -13.91
CA ARG A 94 -19.55 -18.11 -14.64
C ARG A 94 -18.27 -18.94 -14.57
N LEU A 95 -17.10 -18.31 -14.66
CA LEU A 95 -15.80 -18.97 -14.50
C LEU A 95 -15.51 -19.34 -13.04
N ALA A 96 -15.80 -18.45 -12.09
CA ALA A 96 -15.60 -18.69 -10.67
C ALA A 96 -16.43 -19.89 -10.15
N ALA A 97 -17.63 -20.10 -10.70
CA ALA A 97 -18.49 -21.22 -10.36
C ALA A 97 -17.82 -22.59 -10.60
N VAL A 98 -16.97 -22.70 -11.62
CA VAL A 98 -16.24 -23.93 -11.99
C VAL A 98 -14.81 -24.00 -11.47
N SER A 99 -14.36 -22.98 -10.73
CA SER A 99 -13.04 -22.97 -10.09
C SER A 99 -12.92 -24.04 -9.01
N ASP A 100 -11.72 -24.61 -8.86
CA ASP A 100 -11.40 -25.63 -7.86
C ASP A 100 -11.39 -25.08 -6.44
N ARG A 101 -11.24 -23.75 -6.27
CA ARG A 101 -11.29 -23.08 -4.96
C ARG A 101 -12.54 -22.21 -4.86
N LYS A 102 -13.31 -22.37 -3.78
CA LYS A 102 -14.49 -21.55 -3.51
C LYS A 102 -14.11 -20.35 -2.66
N LEU A 103 -14.00 -19.18 -3.30
CA LEU A 103 -13.72 -17.90 -2.66
C LEU A 103 -14.88 -16.93 -2.88
N PRO A 104 -15.02 -15.86 -2.08
CA PRO A 104 -15.98 -14.78 -2.33
C PRO A 104 -15.52 -13.89 -3.49
N TYR A 105 -15.54 -14.47 -4.70
CA TYR A 105 -15.06 -13.83 -5.92
C TYR A 105 -15.84 -12.55 -6.22
N GLU A 106 -15.09 -11.50 -6.52
CA GLU A 106 -15.61 -10.18 -6.87
C GLU A 106 -14.85 -9.64 -8.07
N PHE A 107 -15.58 -9.00 -8.98
CA PHE A 107 -15.06 -8.50 -10.25
C PHE A 107 -15.44 -7.03 -10.41
N ASN A 108 -14.50 -6.19 -10.83
CA ASN A 108 -14.75 -4.79 -11.14
C ASN A 108 -13.99 -4.34 -12.39
N VAL A 109 -14.60 -3.40 -13.13
CA VAL A 109 -13.97 -2.71 -14.25
C VAL A 109 -13.43 -1.37 -13.76
N LEU A 110 -12.15 -1.14 -14.00
CA LEU A 110 -11.45 0.08 -13.62
C LEU A 110 -11.44 1.08 -14.74
N ASN A 111 -11.62 2.35 -14.39
CA ASN A 111 -11.63 3.44 -15.34
C ASN A 111 -10.20 3.91 -15.68
N ASN A 112 -9.47 3.01 -16.35
CA ASN A 112 -8.08 3.19 -16.72
C ASN A 112 -7.88 2.82 -18.19
N SER A 113 -7.25 3.71 -18.96
CA SER A 113 -6.92 3.47 -20.37
C SER A 113 -5.75 2.51 -20.56
N VAL A 114 -4.89 2.31 -19.54
CA VAL A 114 -3.76 1.39 -19.63
C VAL A 114 -4.29 -0.04 -19.53
N PRO A 115 -4.13 -0.89 -20.57
CA PRO A 115 -4.56 -2.28 -20.52
C PRO A 115 -3.90 -3.03 -19.37
N ASN A 116 -4.70 -3.63 -18.49
CA ASN A 116 -4.24 -4.49 -17.40
C ASN A 116 -5.41 -5.29 -16.82
N ALA A 117 -5.09 -6.38 -16.12
CA ALA A 117 -5.97 -7.06 -15.18
C ALA A 117 -5.13 -7.52 -13.98
N TRP A 118 -5.76 -7.77 -12.83
CA TRP A 118 -5.06 -8.25 -11.65
C TRP A 118 -6.02 -8.93 -10.67
N ALA A 119 -5.46 -9.85 -9.89
CA ALA A 119 -6.10 -10.50 -8.76
C ALA A 119 -5.38 -10.18 -7.44
N LEU A 120 -6.15 -9.92 -6.39
CA LEU A 120 -5.68 -9.96 -5.00
C LEU A 120 -6.10 -11.29 -4.34
N PRO A 121 -5.43 -11.68 -3.23
CA PRO A 121 -5.86 -12.82 -2.41
C PRO A 121 -7.35 -12.75 -2.05
N GLY A 122 -7.97 -13.90 -1.83
CA GLY A 122 -9.40 -13.96 -1.47
C GLY A 122 -10.39 -13.73 -2.61
N GLY A 123 -9.93 -13.70 -3.86
CA GLY A 123 -10.79 -13.70 -5.05
C GLY A 123 -11.22 -12.33 -5.55
N LYS A 124 -10.45 -11.27 -5.27
CA LYS A 124 -10.77 -9.91 -5.74
C LYS A 124 -10.06 -9.63 -7.05
N ILE A 125 -10.81 -9.42 -8.13
CA ILE A 125 -10.27 -9.36 -9.50
C ILE A 125 -10.71 -8.06 -10.15
N SER A 126 -9.79 -7.35 -10.79
CA SER A 126 -10.14 -6.16 -11.57
C SER A 126 -9.57 -6.23 -12.98
N ILE A 127 -10.27 -5.58 -13.90
CA ILE A 127 -9.84 -5.41 -15.29
C ILE A 127 -9.96 -3.96 -15.70
N ASN A 128 -8.95 -3.43 -16.38
CA ASN A 128 -8.97 -2.06 -16.87
C ASN A 128 -9.82 -1.96 -18.13
N ARG A 129 -10.60 -0.88 -18.24
CA ARG A 129 -11.35 -0.51 -19.44
C ARG A 129 -10.48 -0.55 -20.71
N GLY A 130 -9.22 -0.12 -20.61
CA GLY A 130 -8.27 -0.19 -21.72
C GLY A 130 -7.99 -1.60 -22.21
N LEU A 131 -8.02 -2.62 -21.36
CA LEU A 131 -7.85 -4.00 -21.83
C LEU A 131 -9.09 -4.47 -22.59
N LEU A 132 -10.28 -4.09 -22.14
CA LEU A 132 -11.55 -4.45 -22.80
C LEU A 132 -11.64 -3.93 -24.24
N THR A 133 -11.01 -2.79 -24.57
CA THR A 133 -10.98 -2.27 -25.94
C THR A 133 -10.08 -3.08 -26.87
N GLU A 134 -9.13 -3.86 -26.34
CA GLU A 134 -8.20 -4.67 -27.13
C GLU A 134 -8.74 -6.07 -27.44
N LEU A 135 -9.66 -6.59 -26.61
CA LEU A 135 -10.22 -7.93 -26.80
C LEU A 135 -11.24 -7.95 -27.95
N LYS A 136 -11.36 -9.11 -28.60
CA LYS A 136 -12.18 -9.32 -29.79
C LYS A 136 -13.37 -10.23 -29.55
N SER A 137 -13.45 -10.88 -28.40
CA SER A 137 -14.49 -11.87 -28.09
C SER A 137 -14.69 -12.10 -26.59
N GLU A 138 -15.85 -12.66 -26.24
CA GLU A 138 -16.13 -13.09 -24.85
C GLU A 138 -15.18 -14.20 -24.40
N ALA A 139 -14.74 -15.08 -25.31
CA ALA A 139 -13.74 -16.10 -24.98
C ALA A 139 -12.35 -15.51 -24.66
N GLU A 140 -11.95 -14.41 -25.29
CA GLU A 140 -10.71 -13.71 -24.90
C GLU A 140 -10.87 -13.02 -23.53
N LEU A 141 -12.03 -12.43 -23.23
CA LEU A 141 -12.33 -11.93 -21.88
C LEU A 141 -12.32 -13.06 -20.84
N ALA A 142 -12.92 -14.21 -21.17
CA ALA A 142 -12.94 -15.37 -20.31
C ALA A 142 -11.53 -15.94 -20.09
N ALA A 143 -10.63 -15.83 -21.07
CA ALA A 143 -9.23 -16.18 -20.90
C ALA A 143 -8.53 -15.28 -19.89
N VAL A 144 -8.70 -13.95 -19.98
CA VAL A 144 -8.16 -13.00 -18.99
C VAL A 144 -8.70 -13.31 -17.60
N LEU A 145 -10.02 -13.37 -17.43
CA LEU A 145 -10.62 -13.59 -16.12
C LEU A 145 -10.31 -14.97 -15.55
N GLY A 146 -10.27 -16.02 -16.40
CA GLY A 146 -9.89 -17.36 -16.00
C GLY A 146 -8.45 -17.43 -15.49
N HIS A 147 -7.53 -16.73 -16.15
CA HIS A 147 -6.14 -16.58 -15.73
C HIS A 147 -6.04 -15.90 -14.35
N GLU A 148 -6.73 -14.78 -14.14
CA GLU A 148 -6.75 -14.07 -12.85
C GLU A 148 -7.42 -14.89 -11.72
N ILE A 149 -8.48 -15.64 -12.03
CA ILE A 149 -9.11 -16.57 -11.08
C ILE A 149 -8.10 -17.61 -10.60
N VAL A 150 -7.24 -18.12 -11.49
CA VAL A 150 -6.20 -19.08 -11.09
C VAL A 150 -5.14 -18.42 -10.21
N HIS A 151 -4.70 -17.18 -10.46
CA HIS A 151 -3.78 -16.50 -9.56
C HIS A 151 -4.30 -16.43 -8.11
N ALA A 152 -5.60 -16.16 -7.95
CA ALA A 152 -6.25 -16.18 -6.63
C ALA A 152 -6.45 -17.61 -6.09
N ALA A 153 -6.94 -18.53 -6.92
CA ALA A 153 -7.27 -19.89 -6.53
C ALA A 153 -6.02 -20.70 -6.13
N ALA A 154 -4.95 -20.59 -6.93
CA ALA A 154 -3.66 -21.24 -6.72
C ALA A 154 -2.74 -20.48 -5.76
N LYS A 155 -3.24 -19.43 -5.07
CA LYS A 155 -2.53 -18.68 -4.03
C LYS A 155 -1.27 -17.95 -4.49
N HIS A 156 -1.08 -17.68 -5.78
CA HIS A 156 0.15 -17.06 -6.29
C HIS A 156 0.47 -15.73 -5.61
N GLY A 157 -0.53 -14.85 -5.44
CA GLY A 157 -0.35 -13.57 -4.74
C GLY A 157 -0.06 -13.74 -3.24
N ALA A 158 -0.75 -14.66 -2.58
CA ALA A 158 -0.55 -14.96 -1.16
C ALA A 158 0.85 -15.53 -0.88
N GLN A 159 1.35 -16.40 -1.76
CA GLN A 159 2.71 -16.94 -1.71
C GLN A 159 3.77 -15.86 -1.93
N GLY A 160 3.53 -14.94 -2.87
CA GLY A 160 4.39 -13.77 -3.07
C GLY A 160 4.51 -12.94 -1.80
N MET A 161 3.39 -12.67 -1.12
CA MET A 161 3.41 -11.93 0.14
C MET A 161 4.11 -12.69 1.26
N GLN A 162 3.81 -13.98 1.42
CA GLN A 162 4.45 -14.82 2.42
C GLN A 162 5.97 -14.81 2.30
N ARG A 163 6.50 -14.89 1.06
CA ARG A 163 7.94 -14.76 0.80
C ARG A 163 8.46 -13.39 1.24
N GLY A 164 7.74 -12.32 0.93
CA GLY A 164 8.09 -10.95 1.34
C GLY A 164 8.12 -10.75 2.86
N LEU A 165 7.17 -11.34 3.59
CA LEU A 165 7.11 -11.30 5.06
C LEU A 165 8.25 -12.10 5.69
N LEU A 166 8.53 -13.30 5.18
CA LEU A 166 9.65 -14.12 5.63
C LEU A 166 11.01 -13.43 5.42
N LEU A 167 11.21 -12.78 4.27
CA LEU A 167 12.44 -12.02 4.00
C LEU A 167 12.63 -10.84 4.95
N GLN A 168 11.54 -10.30 5.51
CA GLN A 168 11.56 -9.24 6.51
C GLN A 168 11.64 -9.78 7.95
N GLY A 169 11.63 -11.10 8.14
CA GLY A 169 11.62 -11.73 9.47
C GLY A 169 10.28 -11.64 10.20
N ALA A 170 9.20 -11.30 9.49
CA ALA A 170 7.85 -11.23 10.04
C ALA A 170 7.12 -12.57 9.87
N VAL A 171 6.66 -13.18 10.96
CA VAL A 171 5.77 -14.35 10.94
C VAL A 171 4.38 -13.90 11.31
N VAL A 172 3.45 -13.89 10.34
CA VAL A 172 2.04 -13.60 10.59
C VAL A 172 1.38 -14.88 11.13
N GLY A 173 1.57 -15.15 12.42
CA GLY A 173 0.91 -16.23 13.13
C GLY A 173 -0.40 -15.74 13.76
N ALA A 174 -1.54 -16.15 13.19
CA ALA A 174 -2.89 -16.05 13.76
C ALA A 174 -3.27 -14.73 14.51
N SER A 175 -2.97 -13.57 13.92
CA SER A 175 -3.23 -12.25 14.52
C SER A 175 -4.63 -11.67 14.24
N ILE A 176 -5.58 -12.45 13.74
CA ILE A 176 -6.88 -11.94 13.24
C ILE A 176 -8.01 -12.03 14.29
N ALA A 177 -7.70 -12.47 15.51
CA ALA A 177 -8.69 -12.56 16.59
C ALA A 177 -8.68 -11.37 17.56
N THR A 178 -7.72 -10.44 17.45
CA THR A 178 -7.55 -9.32 18.38
C THR A 178 -8.01 -8.00 17.75
N GLN A 179 -9.19 -7.50 18.16
CA GLN A 179 -9.72 -6.18 17.75
C GLN A 179 -9.07 -5.02 18.55
N GLY A 180 -7.73 -4.93 18.55
CA GLY A 180 -6.97 -3.89 19.29
C GLY A 180 -6.12 -2.99 18.39
N GLU A 181 -5.32 -2.08 18.98
CA GLU A 181 -4.39 -1.16 18.29
C GLU A 181 -3.44 -1.87 17.30
N GLU A 182 -3.20 -3.16 17.51
CA GLU A 182 -2.45 -4.05 16.61
C GLU A 182 -3.12 -4.23 15.23
N TYR A 183 -4.45 -4.16 15.14
CA TYR A 183 -5.20 -4.19 13.88
C TYR A 183 -5.02 -2.90 13.06
N ALA A 184 -4.82 -1.75 13.71
CA ALA A 184 -4.54 -0.49 13.02
C ALA A 184 -3.18 -0.54 12.29
N ASN A 185 -2.18 -1.21 12.86
CA ASN A 185 -0.91 -1.48 12.19
C ASN A 185 -1.06 -2.47 11.02
N LEU A 186 -1.95 -3.45 11.11
CA LEU A 186 -2.21 -4.43 10.03
C LEU A 186 -2.93 -3.78 8.84
N ALA A 187 -3.93 -2.92 9.09
CA ALA A 187 -4.65 -2.17 8.06
C ALA A 187 -3.73 -1.20 7.29
N GLN A 188 -2.76 -0.59 7.99
CA GLN A 188 -1.77 0.33 7.42
C GLN A 188 -0.67 -0.39 6.62
N MET A 189 -0.23 -1.58 7.09
CA MET A 189 0.62 -2.47 6.30
C MET A 189 -0.10 -2.90 5.01
N GLY A 190 -1.42 -3.04 5.08
CA GLY A 190 -2.27 -3.43 3.96
C GLY A 190 -2.12 -2.55 2.71
N ALA A 191 -2.14 -1.22 2.81
CA ALA A 191 -2.16 -0.32 1.63
C ALA A 191 -0.85 -0.37 0.81
N THR A 192 0.30 -0.40 1.50
CA THR A 192 1.62 -0.60 0.86
C THR A 192 1.78 -2.02 0.33
N LEU A 193 1.26 -3.02 1.06
CA LEU A 193 1.23 -4.42 0.60
C LEU A 193 0.36 -4.61 -0.64
N GLY A 194 -0.81 -3.97 -0.72
CA GLY A 194 -1.70 -4.04 -1.87
C GLY A 194 -1.05 -3.49 -3.14
N ALA A 195 -0.39 -2.33 -3.04
CA ALA A 195 0.32 -1.72 -4.18
C ALA A 195 1.50 -2.57 -4.64
N GLN A 196 2.19 -3.22 -3.68
CA GLN A 196 3.22 -4.20 -4.01
C GLN A 196 2.61 -5.42 -4.72
N LEU A 197 1.45 -5.93 -4.29
CA LEU A 197 0.80 -7.11 -4.88
C LEU A 197 0.43 -6.92 -6.34
N VAL A 198 -0.25 -5.82 -6.68
CA VAL A 198 -0.65 -5.57 -8.08
C VAL A 198 0.56 -5.38 -9.00
N ASN A 199 1.65 -4.80 -8.48
CA ASN A 199 2.87 -4.60 -9.25
C ASN A 199 3.86 -5.79 -9.13
N THR A 200 3.48 -6.87 -8.44
CA THR A 200 4.34 -8.04 -8.28
C THR A 200 4.37 -8.81 -9.59
N LYS A 201 5.58 -9.11 -10.06
CA LYS A 201 5.78 -10.01 -11.21
C LYS A 201 5.56 -11.45 -10.76
N TYR A 202 4.66 -12.15 -11.41
CA TYR A 202 4.48 -13.58 -11.17
C TYR A 202 5.65 -14.38 -11.77
N GLY A 203 5.97 -15.50 -11.11
CA GLY A 203 6.97 -16.43 -11.61
C GLY A 203 6.49 -17.13 -12.88
N ARG A 204 7.43 -17.59 -13.73
CA ARG A 204 7.07 -18.30 -14.98
C ARG A 204 6.19 -19.53 -14.75
N ASP A 205 6.38 -20.24 -13.64
CA ASP A 205 5.56 -21.41 -13.32
C ASP A 205 4.13 -21.01 -12.96
N ALA A 206 3.95 -19.92 -12.20
CA ALA A 206 2.63 -19.37 -11.89
C ALA A 206 1.88 -18.96 -13.16
N GLU A 207 2.56 -18.32 -14.13
CA GLU A 207 1.96 -17.97 -15.42
C GLU A 207 1.51 -19.21 -16.22
N ARG A 208 2.33 -20.26 -16.26
CA ARG A 208 1.98 -21.52 -16.95
C ARG A 208 0.81 -22.23 -16.28
N GLU A 209 0.77 -22.23 -14.95
CA GLU A 209 -0.35 -22.78 -14.19
C GLU A 209 -1.63 -21.97 -14.44
N SER A 210 -1.55 -20.64 -14.40
CA SER A 210 -2.68 -19.76 -14.70
C SER A 210 -3.21 -19.96 -16.13
N ASP A 211 -2.34 -20.12 -17.11
CA ASP A 211 -2.74 -20.45 -18.49
C ASP A 211 -3.44 -21.82 -18.56
N GLN A 212 -2.80 -22.86 -18.03
CA GLN A 212 -3.29 -24.23 -18.11
C GLN A 212 -4.64 -24.39 -17.41
N TYR A 213 -4.75 -24.00 -16.13
CA TYR A 213 -5.98 -24.15 -15.36
C TYR A 213 -7.04 -23.12 -15.77
N GLY A 214 -6.63 -21.93 -16.24
CA GLY A 214 -7.53 -20.93 -16.79
C GLY A 214 -8.27 -21.47 -18.01
N MET A 215 -7.57 -22.15 -18.92
CA MET A 215 -8.17 -22.83 -20.07
C MET A 215 -9.09 -23.99 -19.66
N GLN A 216 -8.78 -24.71 -18.58
CA GLN A 216 -9.70 -25.71 -18.02
C GLN A 216 -10.98 -25.06 -17.48
N TYR A 217 -10.87 -23.94 -16.76
CA TYR A 217 -12.04 -23.20 -16.28
C TYR A 217 -12.88 -22.65 -17.42
N MET A 218 -12.25 -22.14 -18.48
CA MET A 218 -12.95 -21.76 -19.71
C MET A 218 -13.74 -22.94 -20.28
N SER A 219 -13.10 -24.10 -20.46
CA SER A 219 -13.75 -25.30 -21.00
C SER A 219 -14.91 -25.78 -20.12
N ARG A 220 -14.72 -25.86 -18.79
CA ARG A 220 -15.76 -26.25 -17.82
C ARG A 220 -16.94 -25.26 -17.80
N ALA A 221 -16.66 -23.97 -17.99
CA ALA A 221 -17.68 -22.93 -18.08
C ALA A 221 -18.41 -22.90 -19.44
N GLY A 222 -17.94 -23.65 -20.45
CA GLY A 222 -18.51 -23.69 -21.79
C GLY A 222 -17.94 -22.65 -22.77
N TYR A 223 -16.85 -21.95 -22.42
CA TYR A 223 -16.12 -21.05 -23.31
C TYR A 223 -15.11 -21.80 -24.17
N SER A 224 -14.84 -21.28 -25.36
CA SER A 224 -13.82 -21.86 -26.25
C SER A 224 -12.41 -21.60 -25.72
N PRO A 225 -11.60 -22.63 -25.38
CA PRO A 225 -10.23 -22.44 -24.90
C PRO A 225 -9.31 -21.77 -25.94
N LEU A 226 -9.70 -21.77 -27.23
CA LEU A 226 -8.97 -21.07 -28.28
C LEU A 226 -8.90 -19.56 -28.06
N GLY A 227 -9.81 -18.96 -27.28
CA GLY A 227 -9.71 -17.56 -26.87
C GLY A 227 -8.38 -17.23 -26.17
N ALA A 228 -7.86 -18.15 -25.33
CA ALA A 228 -6.56 -17.98 -24.66
C ALA A 228 -5.39 -18.04 -25.65
N VAL A 229 -5.51 -18.83 -26.72
CA VAL A 229 -4.49 -18.91 -27.78
C VAL A 229 -4.48 -17.62 -28.61
N GLU A 230 -5.67 -17.14 -29.00
CA GLU A 230 -5.84 -15.91 -29.80
C GLU A 230 -5.35 -14.67 -29.03
N LEU A 231 -5.70 -14.58 -27.75
CA LEU A 231 -5.24 -13.52 -26.84
C LEU A 231 -3.71 -13.53 -26.73
N GLN A 232 -3.10 -14.68 -26.41
CA GLN A 232 -1.66 -14.76 -26.21
C GLN A 232 -0.87 -14.42 -27.49
N ARG A 233 -1.36 -14.85 -28.65
CA ARG A 233 -0.78 -14.45 -29.95
C ARG A 233 -0.86 -12.95 -30.17
N THR A 234 -1.96 -12.33 -29.76
CA THR A 234 -2.14 -10.88 -29.86
C THR A 234 -1.11 -10.15 -29.00
N PHE A 235 -0.88 -10.59 -27.76
CA PHE A 235 0.15 -10.01 -26.90
C PHE A 235 1.57 -10.21 -27.39
N VAL A 236 1.93 -11.40 -27.89
CA VAL A 236 3.26 -11.64 -28.49
C VAL A 236 3.48 -10.70 -29.67
N LYS A 237 2.52 -10.63 -30.60
CA LYS A 237 2.61 -9.74 -31.77
C LYS A 237 2.75 -8.26 -31.39
N MET A 238 2.01 -7.81 -30.38
CA MET A 238 2.10 -6.44 -29.88
C MET A 238 3.47 -6.17 -29.23
N SER A 239 4.06 -7.18 -28.57
CA SER A 239 5.36 -7.04 -27.87
C SER A 239 6.55 -6.88 -28.81
N GLU A 240 6.48 -7.47 -30.02
CA GLU A 240 7.51 -7.34 -31.06
C GLU A 240 7.60 -5.92 -31.62
N GLY A 241 6.50 -5.16 -31.56
CA GLY A 241 6.37 -3.85 -32.19
C GLY A 241 7.15 -2.70 -31.54
N LYS A 242 7.79 -2.88 -30.37
CA LYS A 242 8.57 -1.88 -29.58
C LYS A 242 7.95 -0.46 -29.41
N GLN A 243 6.72 -0.21 -29.85
CA GLN A 243 6.16 1.14 -30.03
C GLN A 243 5.14 1.56 -28.96
N GLN A 244 4.73 0.66 -28.05
CA GLN A 244 3.61 0.92 -27.14
C GLN A 244 4.09 0.85 -25.68
N SER A 245 4.43 2.00 -25.09
CA SER A 245 4.88 2.12 -23.69
C SER A 245 3.88 1.58 -22.65
N TRP A 246 2.58 1.53 -22.99
CA TRP A 246 1.56 0.94 -22.11
C TRP A 246 1.62 -0.59 -22.07
N LEU A 247 2.02 -1.24 -23.18
CA LEU A 247 2.09 -2.70 -23.26
C LEU A 247 3.20 -3.24 -22.36
N GLU A 248 4.28 -2.47 -22.19
CA GLU A 248 5.34 -2.76 -21.23
C GLU A 248 4.82 -2.85 -19.80
N GLY A 249 3.81 -2.03 -19.43
CA GLY A 249 3.17 -2.08 -18.11
C GLY A 249 2.43 -3.40 -17.85
N MET A 250 1.53 -3.79 -18.76
CA MET A 250 0.78 -5.06 -18.67
C MET A 250 1.70 -6.29 -18.70
N LEU A 251 2.67 -6.30 -19.63
CA LEU A 251 3.62 -7.40 -19.77
C LEU A 251 4.70 -7.40 -18.67
N SER A 252 4.77 -6.34 -17.86
CA SER A 252 5.67 -6.31 -16.71
C SER A 252 5.24 -7.29 -15.63
N SER A 253 3.92 -7.43 -15.39
CA SER A 253 3.34 -8.38 -14.44
C SER A 253 3.13 -9.77 -15.05
N HIS A 254 2.70 -9.84 -16.33
CA HIS A 254 2.44 -11.09 -17.06
C HIS A 254 3.21 -11.15 -18.40
N PRO A 255 4.50 -11.58 -18.40
CA PRO A 255 5.29 -11.60 -19.62
C PRO A 255 4.69 -12.53 -20.69
N ALA A 256 4.39 -11.97 -21.87
CA ALA A 256 4.01 -12.74 -23.03
C ALA A 256 5.22 -13.51 -23.57
N SER A 257 5.00 -14.73 -24.05
CA SER A 257 6.05 -15.54 -24.65
C SER A 257 5.51 -16.50 -25.70
N GLN A 258 6.33 -16.79 -26.71
CA GLN A 258 6.02 -17.82 -27.71
C GLN A 258 5.84 -19.20 -27.07
N GLU A 259 6.60 -19.49 -26.02
CA GLU A 259 6.46 -20.71 -25.21
C GLU A 259 5.03 -20.88 -24.66
N ARG A 260 4.45 -19.82 -24.10
CA ARG A 260 3.07 -19.83 -23.58
C ARG A 260 2.05 -20.02 -24.69
N VAL A 261 2.27 -19.41 -25.87
CA VAL A 261 1.40 -19.65 -27.04
C VAL A 261 1.38 -21.14 -27.41
N GLU A 262 2.55 -21.78 -27.48
CA GLU A 262 2.68 -23.19 -27.80
C GLU A 262 2.07 -24.10 -26.72
N ASN A 263 2.25 -23.76 -25.44
CA ASN A 263 1.60 -24.45 -24.33
C ASN A 263 0.07 -24.37 -24.46
N ASN A 264 -0.48 -23.18 -24.74
CA ASN A 264 -1.91 -22.98 -24.90
C ASN A 264 -2.45 -23.76 -26.11
N ILE A 265 -1.70 -23.83 -27.22
CA ILE A 265 -2.09 -24.66 -28.37
C ILE A 265 -2.16 -26.14 -28.00
N ARG A 266 -1.14 -26.65 -27.28
CA ARG A 266 -1.12 -28.05 -26.80
C ARG A 266 -2.28 -28.32 -25.85
N MET A 267 -2.56 -27.40 -24.93
CA MET A 267 -3.65 -27.52 -23.97
C MET A 267 -5.02 -27.50 -24.64
N ALA A 268 -5.24 -26.58 -25.58
CA ALA A 268 -6.48 -26.52 -26.36
C ALA A 268 -6.77 -27.82 -27.11
N ALA A 269 -5.73 -28.53 -27.60
CA ALA A 269 -5.88 -29.81 -28.29
C ALA A 269 -6.26 -30.97 -27.35
N GLN A 270 -6.01 -30.85 -26.04
CA GLN A 270 -6.36 -31.85 -25.02
C GLN A 270 -7.74 -31.60 -24.40
N LEU A 271 -8.25 -30.38 -24.50
CA LEU A 271 -9.56 -30.01 -23.98
C LEU A 271 -10.67 -30.37 -24.98
N PRO A 272 -11.92 -30.56 -24.51
CA PRO A 272 -13.07 -30.69 -25.39
C PRO A 272 -13.11 -29.54 -26.42
N GLY A 273 -13.19 -29.90 -27.70
CA GLY A 273 -13.30 -28.92 -28.78
C GLY A 273 -14.63 -28.15 -28.74
N GLY A 274 -14.67 -26.97 -29.35
CA GLY A 274 -15.85 -26.11 -29.41
C GLY A 274 -15.89 -25.05 -28.31
N GLY A 275 -17.07 -24.83 -27.73
CA GLY A 275 -17.32 -23.77 -26.74
C GLY A 275 -17.74 -22.44 -27.36
N GLU A 276 -18.34 -21.58 -26.54
CA GLU A 276 -18.78 -20.25 -26.92
C GLU A 276 -17.57 -19.33 -27.18
N VAL A 277 -17.53 -18.70 -28.36
CA VAL A 277 -16.56 -17.62 -28.64
C VAL A 277 -17.13 -16.24 -28.27
N GLY A 278 -18.44 -16.03 -28.49
CA GLY A 278 -19.16 -14.83 -28.03
C GLY A 278 -18.78 -13.51 -28.72
N LYS A 279 -18.26 -13.52 -29.96
CA LYS A 279 -17.85 -12.30 -30.69
C LYS A 279 -18.96 -11.25 -30.82
N ALA A 280 -20.15 -11.65 -31.27
CA ALA A 280 -21.25 -10.72 -31.49
C ALA A 280 -21.75 -10.07 -30.19
N ARG A 281 -21.92 -10.87 -29.13
CA ARG A 281 -22.30 -10.38 -27.80
C ARG A 281 -21.25 -9.42 -27.23
N TYR A 282 -19.97 -9.79 -27.31
CA TYR A 282 -18.87 -8.95 -26.88
C TYR A 282 -18.88 -7.59 -27.59
N GLN A 283 -18.97 -7.59 -28.92
CA GLN A 283 -19.02 -6.37 -29.72
C GLN A 283 -20.23 -5.50 -29.39
N GLN A 284 -21.38 -6.11 -29.13
CA GLN A 284 -22.59 -5.38 -28.74
C GLN A 284 -22.42 -4.69 -27.39
N VAL A 285 -21.85 -5.37 -26.39
CA VAL A 285 -21.62 -4.79 -25.06
C VAL A 285 -20.54 -3.70 -25.11
N MET A 286 -19.45 -3.92 -25.86
CA MET A 286 -18.37 -2.94 -26.00
C MET A 286 -18.69 -1.79 -26.96
N ALA A 287 -19.85 -1.78 -27.62
CA ALA A 287 -20.18 -0.78 -28.64
C ALA A 287 -20.09 0.67 -28.12
N HIS A 288 -20.56 0.92 -26.89
CA HIS A 288 -20.47 2.24 -26.27
C HIS A 288 -19.02 2.60 -25.93
N LEU A 289 -18.27 1.67 -25.35
CA LEU A 289 -16.87 1.85 -25.00
C LEU A 289 -16.01 2.15 -26.24
N ASN A 290 -16.23 1.42 -27.33
CA ASN A 290 -15.53 1.63 -28.61
C ASN A 290 -15.92 2.98 -29.23
N LYS A 291 -17.20 3.37 -29.17
CA LYS A 291 -17.66 4.68 -29.67
C LYS A 291 -17.05 5.86 -28.89
N THR A 292 -16.78 5.67 -27.60
CA THR A 292 -16.27 6.69 -26.68
C THR A 292 -14.75 6.67 -26.53
N GLU A 293 -14.04 5.76 -27.19
CA GLU A 293 -12.58 5.63 -27.16
C GLU A 293 -11.87 6.97 -27.47
N ALA A 294 -12.38 7.72 -28.45
CA ALA A 294 -11.84 9.03 -28.80
C ALA A 294 -11.96 10.07 -27.68
N ALA A 295 -12.94 9.93 -26.77
CA ALA A 295 -13.09 10.78 -25.58
C ALA A 295 -11.97 10.48 -24.58
N TYR A 296 -11.73 9.21 -24.28
CA TYR A 296 -10.66 8.78 -23.38
C TYR A 296 -9.27 9.10 -23.93
N SER A 297 -9.04 8.91 -25.24
CA SER A 297 -7.80 9.34 -25.89
C SER A 297 -7.59 10.86 -25.78
N ALA A 298 -8.66 11.66 -25.92
CA ALA A 298 -8.58 13.10 -25.74
C ALA A 298 -8.28 13.47 -24.27
N TYR A 299 -8.88 12.77 -23.31
CA TYR A 299 -8.61 12.94 -21.89
C TYR A 299 -7.15 12.60 -21.53
N ASP A 300 -6.62 11.48 -22.00
CA ASP A 300 -5.23 11.06 -21.72
C ASP A 300 -4.23 12.09 -22.27
N LYS A 301 -4.49 12.61 -23.48
CA LYS A 301 -3.72 13.71 -24.07
C LYS A 301 -3.88 15.01 -23.27
N ALA A 302 -5.08 15.30 -22.75
CA ALA A 302 -5.33 16.47 -21.93
C ALA A 302 -4.56 16.41 -20.60
N GLN A 303 -4.52 15.23 -19.96
CA GLN A 303 -3.76 15.00 -18.74
C GLN A 303 -2.26 15.20 -18.98
N LYS A 304 -1.73 14.64 -20.07
CA LYS A 304 -0.34 14.86 -20.48
C LYS A 304 -0.03 16.34 -20.71
N ALA A 305 -0.85 17.04 -21.50
CA ALA A 305 -0.69 18.47 -21.75
C ALA A 305 -0.74 19.29 -20.46
N LEU A 306 -1.61 18.96 -19.50
CA LEU A 306 -1.68 19.64 -18.21
C LEU A 306 -0.40 19.41 -17.38
N ASN A 307 0.12 18.18 -17.35
CA ASN A 307 1.35 17.84 -16.66
C ASN A 307 2.58 18.57 -17.24
N GLU A 308 2.57 18.82 -18.55
CA GLU A 308 3.57 19.62 -19.26
C GLU A 308 3.35 21.15 -19.11
N GLY A 309 2.28 21.57 -18.44
CA GLY A 309 1.95 22.97 -18.20
C GLY A 309 1.12 23.66 -19.29
N ASP A 310 0.79 22.96 -20.38
CA ASP A 310 -0.07 23.46 -21.47
C ASP A 310 -1.56 23.36 -21.10
N LYS A 311 -1.99 24.27 -20.22
CA LYS A 311 -3.38 24.38 -19.76
C LYS A 311 -4.36 24.67 -20.90
N LYS A 312 -3.94 25.36 -21.97
CA LYS A 312 -4.83 25.74 -23.08
C LYS A 312 -5.19 24.51 -23.90
N THR A 313 -4.20 23.71 -24.27
CA THR A 313 -4.42 22.45 -25.00
C THR A 313 -5.17 21.45 -24.13
N ALA A 314 -4.78 21.29 -22.85
CA ALA A 314 -5.49 20.43 -21.91
C ALA A 314 -6.98 20.77 -21.83
N ARG A 315 -7.32 22.06 -21.69
CA ARG A 315 -8.70 22.55 -21.63
C ARG A 315 -9.49 22.27 -22.91
N SER A 316 -8.87 22.43 -24.07
CA SER A 316 -9.51 22.14 -25.36
C SER A 316 -9.83 20.65 -25.49
N LEU A 317 -8.84 19.80 -25.19
CA LEU A 317 -8.95 18.36 -25.29
C LEU A 317 -9.96 17.77 -24.30
N VAL A 318 -9.97 18.23 -23.04
CA VAL A 318 -10.94 17.74 -22.05
C VAL A 318 -12.37 18.18 -22.38
N LYS A 319 -12.56 19.38 -22.93
CA LYS A 319 -13.88 19.81 -23.42
C LYS A 319 -14.36 18.96 -24.59
N LYS A 320 -13.45 18.56 -25.49
CA LYS A 320 -13.75 17.60 -26.55
C LYS A 320 -14.16 16.25 -25.95
N ALA A 321 -13.43 15.75 -24.95
CA ALA A 321 -13.78 14.51 -24.26
C ALA A 321 -15.19 14.57 -23.66
N ILE A 322 -15.53 15.63 -22.92
CA ILE A 322 -16.87 15.87 -22.35
C ILE A 322 -17.96 15.90 -23.43
N SER A 323 -17.67 16.50 -24.59
CA SER A 323 -18.65 16.55 -25.69
C SER A 323 -18.97 15.19 -26.30
N ILE A 324 -18.04 14.23 -26.21
CA ILE A 324 -18.20 12.88 -26.75
C ILE A 324 -18.83 11.96 -25.69
N GLU A 325 -18.33 12.02 -24.45
CA GLU A 325 -18.83 11.22 -23.33
C GLU A 325 -19.09 12.11 -22.10
N PRO A 326 -20.31 12.68 -21.97
CA PRO A 326 -20.64 13.62 -20.91
C PRO A 326 -20.92 12.96 -19.56
N LYS A 327 -20.97 11.62 -19.46
CA LYS A 327 -21.20 10.89 -18.21
C LYS A 327 -19.92 10.51 -17.48
N GLU A 328 -18.76 10.86 -18.03
CA GLU A 328 -17.47 10.52 -17.43
C GLU A 328 -17.01 11.59 -16.42
N GLY A 329 -16.97 11.21 -15.13
CA GLY A 329 -16.60 12.08 -14.02
C GLY A 329 -15.15 12.59 -14.10
N HIS A 330 -14.23 11.77 -14.61
CA HIS A 330 -12.81 12.16 -14.72
C HIS A 330 -12.62 13.40 -15.59
N PHE A 331 -13.43 13.56 -16.63
CA PHE A 331 -13.28 14.67 -17.56
C PHE A 331 -13.62 16.01 -16.88
N TYR A 332 -14.67 16.02 -16.05
CA TYR A 332 -15.01 17.20 -15.25
C TYR A 332 -13.97 17.45 -14.15
N SER A 333 -13.45 16.39 -13.51
CA SER A 333 -12.39 16.53 -12.52
C SER A 333 -11.13 17.19 -13.11
N LEU A 334 -10.69 16.76 -14.30
CA LEU A 334 -9.53 17.37 -14.97
C LEU A 334 -9.81 18.82 -15.38
N LEU A 335 -11.03 19.14 -15.83
CA LEU A 335 -11.42 20.53 -16.05
C LEU A 335 -11.37 21.34 -14.74
N GLY A 336 -11.82 20.76 -13.63
CA GLY A 336 -11.71 21.33 -12.29
C GLY A 336 -10.26 21.56 -11.85
N ASP A 337 -9.34 20.66 -12.20
CA ASP A 337 -7.90 20.79 -11.94
C ASP A 337 -7.31 21.99 -12.69
N ILE A 338 -7.69 22.17 -13.96
CA ILE A 338 -7.28 23.33 -14.76
C ILE A 338 -7.80 24.62 -14.13
N GLU A 339 -9.09 24.68 -13.76
CA GLU A 339 -9.69 25.84 -13.10
C GLU A 339 -9.00 26.16 -11.76
N TYR A 340 -8.72 25.14 -10.95
CA TYR A 340 -8.01 25.29 -9.68
C TYR A 340 -6.60 25.85 -9.89
N GLY A 341 -5.86 25.33 -10.87
CA GLY A 341 -4.53 25.80 -11.24
C GLY A 341 -4.50 27.23 -11.81
N GLU A 342 -5.65 27.77 -12.21
CA GLU A 342 -5.84 29.17 -12.63
C GLU A 342 -6.48 30.02 -11.52
N LYS A 343 -6.58 29.49 -10.30
CA LYS A 343 -7.20 30.14 -9.12
C LYS A 343 -8.69 30.48 -9.31
N ARG A 344 -9.37 29.85 -10.27
CA ARG A 344 -10.82 30.00 -10.51
C ARG A 344 -11.61 29.05 -9.61
N TYR A 345 -11.47 29.20 -8.30
CA TYR A 345 -11.95 28.22 -7.31
C TYR A 345 -13.46 27.96 -7.37
N LYS A 346 -14.29 28.99 -7.63
CA LYS A 346 -15.74 28.79 -7.82
C LYS A 346 -16.06 27.95 -9.05
N SER A 347 -15.30 28.08 -10.13
CA SER A 347 -15.45 27.26 -11.32
C SER A 347 -14.98 25.83 -11.05
N ALA A 348 -13.80 25.67 -10.44
CA ALA A 348 -13.27 24.38 -10.04
C ALA A 348 -14.28 23.59 -9.17
N HIS A 349 -14.89 24.24 -8.17
CA HIS A 349 -15.90 23.62 -7.31
C HIS A 349 -17.07 23.04 -8.13
N ARG A 350 -17.60 23.79 -9.11
CA ARG A 350 -18.72 23.33 -9.94
C ARG A 350 -18.35 22.11 -10.77
N GLU A 351 -17.13 22.04 -11.28
CA GLU A 351 -16.68 20.88 -12.07
C GLU A 351 -16.47 19.64 -11.18
N TYR A 352 -15.95 19.80 -9.96
CA TYR A 352 -15.89 18.68 -9.01
C TYR A 352 -17.28 18.22 -8.52
N ASP A 353 -18.24 19.14 -8.35
CA ASP A 353 -19.63 18.75 -8.06
C ASP A 353 -20.23 17.90 -9.18
N ARG A 354 -19.94 18.23 -10.45
CA ARG A 354 -20.35 17.40 -11.59
C ARG A 354 -19.67 16.03 -11.57
N ALA A 355 -18.37 15.99 -11.30
CA ALA A 355 -17.62 14.74 -11.19
C ALA A 355 -18.20 13.82 -10.10
N ILE A 356 -18.46 14.37 -8.89
CA ILE A 356 -19.04 13.63 -7.76
C ILE A 356 -20.47 13.16 -8.08
N LYS A 357 -21.28 13.98 -8.77
CA LYS A 357 -22.62 13.58 -9.18
C LYS A 357 -22.61 12.39 -10.16
N LEU A 358 -21.57 12.26 -10.97
CA LEU A 358 -21.41 11.16 -11.92
C LEU A 358 -20.81 9.91 -11.27
N ASN A 359 -19.89 10.09 -10.33
CA ASN A 359 -19.30 9.01 -9.56
C ASN A 359 -18.87 9.53 -8.18
N GLU A 360 -19.65 9.23 -7.15
CA GLU A 360 -19.37 9.64 -5.77
C GLU A 360 -18.33 8.75 -5.06
N GLU A 361 -17.98 7.61 -5.64
CA GLU A 361 -17.11 6.61 -5.02
C GLU A 361 -15.63 6.80 -5.38
N PHE A 362 -15.27 7.86 -6.12
CA PHE A 362 -13.87 8.14 -6.43
C PHE A 362 -13.26 9.18 -5.49
N PHE A 363 -12.23 8.77 -4.75
CA PHE A 363 -11.61 9.57 -3.68
C PHE A 363 -11.12 10.94 -4.17
N TYR A 364 -10.58 10.99 -5.40
CA TYR A 364 -9.89 12.17 -5.92
C TYR A 364 -10.84 13.35 -6.06
N TYR A 365 -12.11 13.12 -6.44
CA TYR A 365 -13.05 14.22 -6.61
C TYR A 365 -13.35 14.91 -5.28
N HIS A 366 -13.51 14.12 -4.21
CA HIS A 366 -13.70 14.64 -2.86
C HIS A 366 -12.43 15.33 -2.35
N LEU A 367 -11.26 14.74 -2.55
CA LEU A 367 -9.98 15.36 -2.19
C LEU A 367 -9.89 16.76 -2.81
N ARG A 368 -10.10 16.87 -4.12
CA ARG A 368 -9.94 18.12 -4.84
C ARG A 368 -11.02 19.15 -4.51
N ARG A 369 -12.28 18.72 -4.34
CA ARG A 369 -13.35 19.62 -3.87
C ARG A 369 -13.08 20.11 -2.45
N GLY A 370 -12.57 19.26 -1.57
CA GLY A 370 -12.14 19.62 -0.23
C GLY A 370 -11.07 20.71 -0.23
N LEU A 371 -10.01 20.54 -1.03
CA LEU A 371 -8.96 21.57 -1.21
C LEU A 371 -9.50 22.88 -1.80
N VAL A 372 -10.46 22.82 -2.73
CA VAL A 372 -11.15 24.00 -3.24
C VAL A 372 -11.95 24.69 -2.14
N ASN A 373 -12.68 23.93 -1.32
CA ASN A 373 -13.46 24.46 -0.21
C ASN A 373 -12.58 25.19 0.82
N GLN A 374 -11.37 24.69 1.10
CA GLN A 374 -10.39 25.42 1.91
C GLN A 374 -10.02 26.78 1.29
N LYS A 375 -9.78 26.83 -0.02
CA LYS A 375 -9.49 28.09 -0.72
C LYS A 375 -10.67 29.07 -0.77
N LEU A 376 -11.88 28.56 -0.55
CA LEU A 376 -13.11 29.34 -0.45
C LEU A 376 -13.49 29.65 1.01
N ASN A 377 -12.66 29.28 2.00
CA ASN A 377 -12.92 29.40 3.44
C ASN A 377 -14.20 28.68 3.90
N ASN A 378 -14.55 27.57 3.24
CA ASN A 378 -15.69 26.72 3.59
C ASN A 378 -15.21 25.50 4.40
N ASP A 379 -14.61 25.73 5.56
CA ASP A 379 -13.86 24.70 6.30
C ASP A 379 -14.70 23.50 6.72
N THR A 380 -15.98 23.69 7.06
CA THR A 380 -16.91 22.59 7.35
C THR A 380 -17.07 21.65 6.16
N ARG A 381 -17.28 22.20 4.96
CA ARG A 381 -17.41 21.39 3.74
C ARG A 381 -16.07 20.78 3.33
N ALA A 382 -14.98 21.54 3.50
CA ALA A 382 -13.64 21.03 3.25
C ALA A 382 -13.34 19.79 4.10
N LYS A 383 -13.63 19.85 5.40
CA LYS A 383 -13.45 18.73 6.32
C LYS A 383 -14.26 17.51 5.89
N MET A 384 -15.56 17.68 5.61
CA MET A 384 -16.42 16.57 5.15
C MET A 384 -15.89 15.90 3.87
N ASP A 385 -15.50 16.70 2.88
CA ASP A 385 -14.96 16.20 1.61
C ASP A 385 -13.63 15.44 1.82
N LEU A 386 -12.72 15.99 2.63
CA LEU A 386 -11.43 15.37 2.90
C LEU A 386 -11.59 14.07 3.71
N GLU A 387 -12.50 14.04 4.68
CA GLU A 387 -12.84 12.83 5.43
C GLU A 387 -13.42 11.75 4.50
N ARG A 388 -14.36 12.11 3.61
CA ARG A 388 -14.89 11.19 2.60
C ARG A 388 -13.78 10.67 1.69
N SER A 389 -12.87 11.54 1.25
CA SER A 389 -11.70 11.11 0.48
C SER A 389 -10.85 10.08 1.23
N THR A 390 -10.58 10.28 2.52
CA THR A 390 -9.74 9.35 3.30
C THR A 390 -10.41 8.00 3.57
N GLN A 391 -11.75 7.96 3.60
CA GLN A 391 -12.50 6.72 3.72
C GLN A 391 -12.39 5.86 2.45
N LEU A 392 -12.33 6.50 1.28
CA LEU A 392 -12.19 5.82 -0.01
C LEU A 392 -10.74 5.43 -0.28
N LEU A 393 -9.81 6.38 -0.11
CA LEU A 393 -8.37 6.15 -0.21
C LEU A 393 -7.61 7.06 0.78
N PRO A 394 -6.95 6.48 1.79
CA PRO A 394 -6.05 7.23 2.65
C PRO A 394 -4.89 7.83 1.85
N THR A 395 -4.77 9.16 1.83
CA THR A 395 -3.67 9.85 1.14
C THR A 395 -2.99 10.87 2.04
N ALA A 396 -1.68 11.04 1.86
CA ALA A 396 -0.91 12.07 2.57
C ALA A 396 -1.46 13.48 2.32
N SER A 397 -1.88 13.76 1.09
CA SER A 397 -2.52 15.03 0.72
C SER A 397 -3.79 15.32 1.51
N ALA A 398 -4.70 14.35 1.64
CA ALA A 398 -5.95 14.54 2.38
C ALA A 398 -5.69 14.72 3.88
N TYR A 399 -4.85 13.86 4.46
CA TYR A 399 -4.49 13.95 5.88
C TYR A 399 -3.72 15.23 6.22
N ASN A 400 -2.80 15.67 5.36
CA ASN A 400 -2.12 16.96 5.54
C ASN A 400 -3.13 18.12 5.53
N ALA A 401 -4.11 18.10 4.62
CA ALA A 401 -5.15 19.13 4.56
C ALA A 401 -6.07 19.12 5.81
N LEU A 402 -6.46 17.94 6.29
CA LEU A 402 -7.22 17.78 7.55
C LEU A 402 -6.42 18.23 8.77
N GLY A 403 -5.12 17.94 8.81
CA GLY A 403 -4.21 18.40 9.86
C GLY A 403 -4.13 19.92 9.91
N ASN A 404 -4.01 20.57 8.75
CA ASN A 404 -4.05 22.03 8.66
C ASN A 404 -5.38 22.61 9.15
N LEU A 405 -6.53 22.08 8.72
CA LEU A 405 -7.84 22.51 9.22
C LEU A 405 -7.98 22.37 10.73
N SER A 406 -7.53 21.24 11.27
CA SER A 406 -7.61 20.96 12.70
C SER A 406 -6.73 21.94 13.49
N ARG A 407 -5.50 22.18 13.03
CA ARG A 407 -4.58 23.16 13.61
C ARG A 407 -5.20 24.56 13.61
N ASP A 408 -5.73 24.99 12.46
CA ASP A 408 -6.28 26.33 12.28
C ASP A 408 -7.55 26.54 13.13
N SER A 409 -8.28 25.46 13.44
CA SER A 409 -9.42 25.47 14.38
C SER A 409 -9.02 25.38 15.87
N GLY A 410 -7.74 25.18 16.18
CA GLY A 410 -7.21 25.01 17.55
C GLY A 410 -7.25 23.58 18.09
N ASP A 411 -7.76 22.60 17.34
CA ASP A 411 -7.72 21.18 17.70
C ASP A 411 -6.35 20.58 17.37
N LEU A 412 -5.36 20.88 18.23
CA LEU A 412 -3.99 20.41 18.07
C LEU A 412 -3.87 18.89 18.20
N ALA A 413 -4.73 18.23 18.98
CA ALA A 413 -4.71 16.78 19.14
C ALA A 413 -5.07 16.09 17.82
N ALA A 414 -6.17 16.51 17.18
CA ALA A 414 -6.53 16.00 15.85
C ALA A 414 -5.49 16.38 14.80
N ALA A 415 -4.94 17.60 14.85
CA ALA A 415 -3.90 18.04 13.93
C ALA A 415 -2.67 17.13 13.98
N LYS A 416 -2.14 16.83 15.18
CA LYS A 416 -1.02 15.91 15.38
C LYS A 416 -1.33 14.53 14.79
N ALA A 417 -2.51 13.98 15.09
CA ALA A 417 -2.91 12.66 14.57
C ALA A 417 -2.96 12.62 13.03
N TYR A 418 -3.52 13.65 12.40
CA TYR A 418 -3.58 13.73 10.93
C TYR A 418 -2.21 13.95 10.30
N PHE A 419 -1.39 14.85 10.84
CA PHE A 419 -0.04 15.06 10.33
C PHE A 419 0.83 13.81 10.48
N ALA A 420 0.70 13.07 11.58
CA ALA A 420 1.41 11.81 11.78
C ALA A 420 1.03 10.76 10.71
N LYS A 421 -0.25 10.65 10.34
CA LYS A 421 -0.70 9.76 9.24
C LYS A 421 -0.11 10.18 7.89
N ALA A 422 -0.08 11.48 7.59
CA ALA A 422 0.49 11.99 6.34
C ALA A 422 2.02 11.83 6.28
N ALA A 423 2.72 12.09 7.39
CA ALA A 423 4.18 12.09 7.51
C ALA A 423 4.86 10.74 7.23
N GLN A 424 4.09 9.64 7.21
CA GLN A 424 4.58 8.32 6.82
C GLN A 424 4.99 8.25 5.34
N ASN A 425 4.49 9.16 4.51
CA ASN A 425 4.81 9.21 3.08
C ASN A 425 5.97 10.19 2.82
N SER A 426 6.87 9.81 1.91
CA SER A 426 8.04 10.64 1.53
C SER A 426 7.76 11.65 0.42
N ASP A 427 6.51 11.70 -0.05
CA ASP A 427 6.04 12.69 -1.03
C ASP A 427 6.02 14.11 -0.44
N GLN A 428 5.68 15.09 -1.27
CA GLN A 428 5.67 16.49 -0.84
C GLN A 428 4.68 16.74 0.31
N ALA A 429 3.50 16.13 0.27
CA ALA A 429 2.47 16.32 1.29
C ALA A 429 2.90 15.71 2.63
N GLY A 430 3.49 14.52 2.62
CA GLY A 430 4.01 13.87 3.82
C GLY A 430 5.19 14.63 4.43
N LYS A 431 6.10 15.16 3.61
CA LYS A 431 7.18 16.06 4.09
C LYS A 431 6.64 17.33 4.75
N GLN A 432 5.62 17.96 4.14
CA GLN A 432 4.95 19.13 4.71
C GLN A 432 4.24 18.80 6.02
N ALA A 433 3.56 17.66 6.08
CA ALA A 433 2.91 17.18 7.28
C ALA A 433 3.91 16.88 8.39
N TYR A 434 5.03 16.22 8.10
CA TYR A 434 6.10 15.97 9.08
C TYR A 434 6.66 17.28 9.64
N ALA A 435 6.92 18.27 8.78
CA ALA A 435 7.37 19.58 9.22
C ALA A 435 6.34 20.29 10.12
N SER A 436 5.05 20.14 9.82
CA SER A 436 3.96 20.70 10.62
C SER A 436 3.77 19.96 11.95
N LEU A 437 3.95 18.63 11.95
CA LEU A 437 3.91 17.80 13.16
C LEU A 437 5.04 18.17 14.12
N VAL A 438 6.27 18.27 13.61
CA VAL A 438 7.44 18.73 14.39
C VAL A 438 7.14 20.07 15.04
N GLU A 439 6.57 21.02 14.29
CA GLU A 439 6.29 22.36 14.80
C GLU A 439 5.32 22.37 16.00
N ILE A 440 4.29 21.52 15.99
CA ILE A 440 3.25 21.52 17.03
C ILE A 440 3.50 20.47 18.13
N ASP A 441 4.35 19.47 17.91
CA ASP A 441 4.56 18.36 18.84
C ASP A 441 5.93 18.40 19.52
N LEU A 442 6.97 18.94 18.88
CA LEU A 442 8.30 19.06 19.45
C LEU A 442 8.36 19.83 20.78
N PRO A 443 7.58 20.92 21.00
CA PRO A 443 7.60 21.63 22.28
C PRO A 443 7.12 20.79 23.47
N GLU A 444 6.31 19.77 23.21
CA GLU A 444 5.74 18.87 24.22
C GLU A 444 6.50 17.55 24.33
N ASN A 445 7.04 17.04 23.21
CA ASN A 445 7.65 15.72 23.11
C ASN A 445 9.00 15.76 22.35
N PRO A 446 9.99 16.55 22.81
CA PRO A 446 11.24 16.78 22.07
C PRO A 446 12.07 15.50 21.84
N GLU A 447 11.96 14.51 22.72
CA GLU A 447 12.61 13.20 22.62
C GLU A 447 12.13 12.35 21.43
N ASN A 448 10.93 12.63 20.89
CA ASN A 448 10.44 11.95 19.69
C ASN A 448 11.20 12.40 18.43
N TYR A 449 11.83 13.57 18.48
CA TYR A 449 12.39 14.24 17.32
C TYR A 449 13.90 14.41 17.38
N LEU A 450 14.43 14.71 18.56
CA LEU A 450 15.84 14.99 18.78
C LEU A 450 16.54 13.75 19.34
N LYS A 451 17.74 13.47 18.85
CA LYS A 451 18.52 12.28 19.26
C LYS A 451 19.66 12.69 20.18
N LEU A 452 19.81 11.97 21.28
CA LEU A 452 20.94 12.09 22.20
C LEU A 452 21.90 10.92 22.05
N ARG A 453 23.20 11.22 22.06
CA ARG A 453 24.27 10.22 22.13
C ARG A 453 25.31 10.61 23.15
N ASN A 454 25.56 9.72 24.11
CA ASN A 454 26.63 9.87 25.08
C ASN A 454 27.98 9.55 24.42
N ILE A 455 28.92 10.49 24.52
CA ILE A 455 30.30 10.31 24.03
C ILE A 455 31.28 10.71 25.14
N SER A 456 32.50 10.17 25.11
CA SER A 456 33.59 10.64 25.97
C SER A 456 34.60 11.39 25.12
N ASP A 457 35.23 12.42 25.67
CA ASP A 457 36.49 12.87 25.09
C ASP A 457 37.65 11.93 25.49
N GLY A 458 38.79 12.05 24.80
CA GLY A 458 39.99 11.27 25.09
C GLY A 458 40.62 11.54 26.46
N LEU A 459 40.01 12.41 27.28
CA LEU A 459 40.42 12.76 28.64
C LEU A 459 39.41 12.23 29.69
N GLY A 460 38.42 11.43 29.29
CA GLY A 460 37.42 10.83 30.20
C GLY A 460 36.30 11.77 30.64
N ARG A 461 36.14 12.94 30.00
CA ARG A 461 35.00 13.85 30.25
C ARG A 461 33.81 13.40 29.43
N TRP A 462 32.66 13.38 30.07
CA TRP A 462 31.40 13.05 29.42
C TRP A 462 30.88 14.22 28.60
N LEU A 463 30.59 13.97 27.34
CA LEU A 463 29.97 14.88 26.40
C LEU A 463 28.65 14.27 25.92
N ILE A 464 27.69 15.13 25.61
CA ILE A 464 26.42 14.72 25.03
C ILE A 464 26.35 15.31 23.64
N GLU A 465 26.13 14.47 22.64
CA GLU A 465 25.88 14.88 21.27
C GLU A 465 24.37 14.89 21.03
N ILE A 466 23.85 16.04 20.61
CA ILE A 466 22.44 16.26 20.32
C ILE A 466 22.29 16.47 18.83
N SER A 467 21.51 15.61 18.17
CA SER A 467 21.23 15.70 16.74
C SER A 467 19.78 16.13 16.51
N ASN A 468 19.59 17.09 15.61
CA ASN A 468 18.29 17.51 15.09
C ASN A 468 18.11 16.95 13.66
N PRO A 469 17.51 15.76 13.51
CA PRO A 469 17.20 15.20 12.20
C PRO A 469 15.96 15.83 11.54
N THR A 470 15.31 16.80 12.17
CA THR A 470 14.06 17.39 11.68
C THR A 470 14.32 18.48 10.63
N PRO A 471 13.31 18.84 9.81
CA PRO A 471 13.43 19.94 8.84
C PRO A 471 13.25 21.34 9.48
N LYS A 472 13.19 21.43 10.81
CA LYS A 472 12.93 22.68 11.53
C LYS A 472 14.09 23.00 12.47
N ASP A 473 14.41 24.28 12.57
CA ASP A 473 15.35 24.77 13.56
C ASP A 473 14.73 24.68 14.95
N VAL A 474 15.52 24.24 15.93
CA VAL A 474 15.05 24.07 17.31
C VAL A 474 15.83 24.97 18.24
N SER A 475 15.11 25.78 19.02
CA SER A 475 15.69 26.64 20.04
C SER A 475 15.33 26.16 21.45
N SER A 476 16.07 26.64 22.45
CA SER A 476 15.75 26.41 23.86
C SER A 476 15.74 24.94 24.31
N VAL A 477 16.50 24.07 23.64
CA VAL A 477 16.65 22.66 24.03
C VAL A 477 17.29 22.57 25.40
N ILE A 478 16.64 21.85 26.32
CA ILE A 478 17.19 21.56 27.65
C ILE A 478 17.47 20.07 27.76
N VAL A 479 18.68 19.76 28.18
CA VAL A 479 19.10 18.40 28.50
C VAL A 479 19.14 18.27 30.02
N GLN A 480 18.32 17.38 30.57
CA GLN A 480 18.43 16.92 31.93
C GLN A 480 19.45 15.77 31.98
N ILE A 481 20.42 15.91 32.87
CA ILE A 481 21.57 15.03 33.01
C ILE A 481 21.53 14.45 34.41
N GLU A 482 21.45 13.13 34.53
CA GLU A 482 21.47 12.40 35.79
C GLU A 482 22.81 11.67 35.93
N TYR A 483 23.48 11.81 37.07
CA TYR A 483 24.83 11.28 37.29
C TYR A 483 25.12 11.07 38.79
N PRO A 484 25.95 10.09 39.18
CA PRO A 484 26.41 9.98 40.56
C PRO A 484 27.48 11.01 40.88
N ASP A 485 27.39 11.64 42.05
CA ASP A 485 28.48 12.44 42.60
C ASP A 485 29.65 11.56 43.11
N LYS A 486 30.70 12.20 43.64
CA LYS A 486 31.90 11.51 44.13
C LYS A 486 31.60 10.53 45.27
N GLN A 487 30.46 10.67 45.94
CA GLN A 487 30.00 9.79 47.03
C GLN A 487 29.04 8.70 46.52
N GLY A 488 28.79 8.62 45.20
CA GLY A 488 27.87 7.67 44.60
C GLY A 488 26.39 8.03 44.74
N ARG A 489 26.05 9.26 45.15
CA ARG A 489 24.66 9.71 45.25
C ARG A 489 24.21 10.27 43.91
N MET A 490 23.06 9.84 43.42
CA MET A 490 22.50 10.37 42.17
C MET A 490 22.17 11.86 42.30
N ARG A 491 22.64 12.63 41.32
CA ARG A 491 22.38 14.06 41.14
C ARG A 491 21.73 14.27 39.78
N SER A 492 20.96 15.35 39.66
CA SER A 492 20.38 15.79 38.40
C SER A 492 20.80 17.24 38.12
N SER A 493 21.13 17.55 36.87
CA SER A 493 21.41 18.91 36.42
C SER A 493 20.75 19.18 35.08
N LYS A 494 20.16 20.36 34.92
CA LYS A 494 19.61 20.82 33.64
C LYS A 494 20.63 21.72 32.93
N ARG A 495 20.81 21.51 31.63
CA ARG A 495 21.69 22.31 30.78
C ARG A 495 20.94 22.73 29.53
N ARG A 496 20.85 24.03 29.30
CA ARG A 496 20.31 24.58 28.04
C ARG A 496 21.40 24.57 26.98
N ILE A 497 21.05 24.11 25.77
CA ILE A 497 21.91 24.27 24.60
C ILE A 497 21.92 25.74 24.20
N SER A 498 23.12 26.31 24.05
CA SER A 498 23.28 27.69 23.59
C SER A 498 22.99 27.80 22.10
N GLY A 499 22.13 28.74 21.73
CA GLY A 499 21.82 29.06 20.33
C GLY A 499 20.68 28.24 19.75
N VAL A 500 20.68 28.16 18.41
CA VAL A 500 19.70 27.41 17.63
C VAL A 500 20.37 26.11 17.15
N LEU A 501 19.73 24.98 17.42
CA LEU A 501 20.10 23.69 16.86
C LEU A 501 19.47 23.60 15.47
N ALA A 502 20.24 23.96 14.45
CA ALA A 502 19.77 24.04 13.06
C ALA A 502 19.22 22.70 12.55
N ALA A 503 18.29 22.75 11.59
CA ALA A 503 17.75 21.57 10.91
C ALA A 503 18.88 20.70 10.30
N GLY A 504 18.81 19.39 10.51
CA GLY A 504 19.81 18.42 10.05
C GLY A 504 21.18 18.49 10.75
N SER A 505 21.33 19.34 11.77
CA SER A 505 22.62 19.58 12.43
C SER A 505 22.80 18.75 13.71
N THR A 506 24.03 18.73 14.19
CA THR A 506 24.42 18.08 15.44
C THR A 506 25.29 19.03 16.25
N GLN A 507 25.00 19.16 17.55
CA GLN A 507 25.74 19.98 18.48
C GLN A 507 26.23 19.16 19.67
N ARG A 508 27.41 19.49 20.17
CA ARG A 508 28.00 18.84 21.35
C ARG A 508 27.86 19.74 22.57
N LEU A 509 27.32 19.17 23.64
CA LEU A 509 27.21 19.77 24.95
C LEU A 509 28.28 19.17 25.86
N ASN A 510 29.16 20.02 26.38
CA ASN A 510 30.11 19.63 27.42
C ASN A 510 29.41 19.63 28.78
N THR A 511 29.28 18.45 29.40
CA THR A 511 28.59 18.29 30.68
C THR A 511 29.40 18.84 31.86
N ARG A 512 30.73 18.97 31.68
CA ARG A 512 31.73 19.24 32.73
C ARG A 512 31.77 18.16 33.83
N ILE A 513 31.21 16.99 33.57
CA ILE A 513 31.20 15.84 34.48
C ILE A 513 32.29 14.86 34.04
N LEU A 514 33.12 14.46 35.00
CA LEU A 514 34.10 13.37 34.83
C LEU A 514 33.43 12.08 35.30
N ILE A 515 33.31 11.10 34.42
CA ILE A 515 32.79 9.78 34.80
C ILE A 515 33.92 9.03 35.48
N ASN A 516 33.73 8.68 36.76
CA ASN A 516 34.70 7.89 37.50
C ASN A 516 34.65 6.43 37.00
N PRO A 517 35.75 5.88 36.43
CA PRO A 517 35.78 4.51 35.93
C PRO A 517 35.40 3.46 36.99
N ALA A 518 35.74 3.70 38.26
CA ALA A 518 35.41 2.78 39.36
C ALA A 518 33.91 2.70 39.65
N LEU A 519 33.11 3.70 39.24
CA LEU A 519 31.66 3.63 39.31
C LEU A 519 31.11 2.80 38.14
N VAL A 520 31.75 2.86 36.95
CA VAL A 520 31.43 2.07 35.73
C VAL A 520 31.43 0.58 35.99
N ASP A 521 32.46 0.11 36.68
CA ASP A 521 32.58 -1.30 37.07
C ASP A 521 31.53 -1.73 38.10
N ARG A 522 30.97 -0.78 38.88
CA ARG A 522 30.02 -1.06 39.98
C ARG A 522 28.55 -1.01 39.57
N TYR A 523 28.21 -0.16 38.60
CA TYR A 523 26.81 0.14 38.23
C TYR A 523 26.51 -0.07 36.73
N GLY A 524 27.50 -0.46 35.91
CA GLY A 524 27.34 -0.74 34.47
C GLY A 524 27.39 0.50 33.56
N SER A 525 27.09 0.32 32.26
CA SER A 525 27.16 1.39 31.24
C SER A 525 26.08 2.49 31.38
N SER A 526 25.14 2.36 32.31
CA SER A 526 23.98 3.24 32.52
C SER A 526 24.15 4.26 33.65
N ILE A 527 25.38 4.54 34.06
CA ILE A 527 25.67 5.37 35.24
C ILE A 527 25.26 6.81 35.12
N ALA A 528 25.24 7.31 33.90
CA ALA A 528 24.88 8.67 33.64
C ALA A 528 23.92 8.69 32.46
N ASP A 529 22.76 9.29 32.67
CA ASP A 529 21.70 9.35 31.68
C ASP A 529 21.41 10.79 31.31
N ALA A 530 21.00 11.00 30.07
CA ALA A 530 20.65 12.30 29.55
C ALA A 530 19.35 12.19 28.77
N LYS A 531 18.40 13.04 29.11
CA LYS A 531 17.14 13.15 28.39
C LYS A 531 16.84 14.60 28.04
N ILE A 532 16.14 14.80 26.95
CA ILE A 532 15.64 16.11 26.58
C ILE A 532 14.38 16.37 27.39
N VAL A 533 14.24 17.57 27.93
CA VAL A 533 13.09 17.94 28.74
C VAL A 533 12.50 19.25 28.27
N ASN A 534 11.20 19.39 28.48
CA ASN A 534 10.51 20.65 28.27
C ASN A 534 11.01 21.69 29.28
N ASN A 535 10.94 22.94 28.86
CA ASN A 535 11.39 24.10 29.61
C ASN A 535 10.48 24.40 30.79
#